data_AF-A0A178T9X8-F1
#
_entry.id   AF-A0A178T9X8-F1
#
_cell.length_a   1.000
_cell.length_b   1.000
_cell.length_c   1.000
_cell.angle_alpha   90.00
_cell.angle_beta   90.00
_cell.angle_gamma   90.00
#
_symmetry.space_group_name_H-M   'P 1'
#
loop_
_entity.id
_entity.type
_entity.pdbx_description
1 polymer ?
#
loop_
_entity_poly.entity_id
_entity_poly.type
_entity_poly.pdbx_seq_one_letter_code
_entity_poly.pdbx_strand_id
1 'polypeptide(L)'
;MEQWTNDTVNRTVMALVQQLTKDWTKTKVHSEILEIFMKMRMETKTEEEYVSLLLTNVAFATESSFALNKIFELILLHKQFPPAEAVQAWLTDAHEKIQEQLPTLREVYRKHFGDEGNIKRKLELSYCPVLLSNRIKTDFIFAFIHEQNQSMMKDFFHADPKAVLEALHHISGFFASMILEGIELI
;
A
#
# COMPACT_ATOMS: atom_id res chain seq x y z
N MET A 1 2.00 8.70 -32.19
CA MET A 1 1.98 8.34 -30.75
C MET A 1 0.57 7.91 -30.44
N GLU A 2 0.39 6.66 -30.03
CA GLU A 2 -0.91 6.15 -29.59
C GLU A 2 -1.34 6.90 -28.33
N GLN A 3 -2.56 7.44 -28.31
CA GLN A 3 -3.04 8.17 -27.15
C GLN A 3 -3.36 7.14 -26.05
N TRP A 4 -2.64 7.22 -24.92
CA TRP A 4 -2.91 6.36 -23.76
C TRP A 4 -4.30 6.66 -23.21
N THR A 5 -5.23 5.74 -23.46
CA THR A 5 -6.58 5.78 -22.88
C THR A 5 -6.56 5.20 -21.47
N ASN A 6 -7.58 5.53 -20.66
CA ASN A 6 -7.74 4.94 -19.32
C ASN A 6 -7.78 3.41 -19.36
N ASP A 7 -8.37 2.82 -20.40
CA ASP A 7 -8.37 1.36 -20.60
C ASP A 7 -6.97 0.79 -20.82
N THR A 8 -6.14 1.50 -21.60
CA THR A 8 -4.76 1.11 -21.87
C THR A 8 -3.93 1.18 -20.59
N VAL A 9 -4.10 2.26 -19.81
CA VAL A 9 -3.48 2.42 -18.48
C VAL A 9 -3.86 1.24 -17.58
N ASN A 10 -5.16 0.98 -17.42
CA ASN A 10 -5.68 -0.07 -16.53
C ASN A 10 -5.13 -1.45 -16.92
N ARG A 11 -5.17 -1.81 -18.20
CA ARG A 11 -4.65 -3.11 -18.67
C ARG A 11 -3.15 -3.25 -18.42
N THR A 12 -2.39 -2.18 -18.66
CA THR A 12 -0.94 -2.21 -18.47
C THR A 12 -0.57 -2.32 -16.99
N VAL A 13 -1.19 -1.51 -16.12
CA VAL A 13 -0.99 -1.60 -14.67
C VAL A 13 -1.42 -2.97 -14.14
N MET A 14 -2.53 -3.52 -14.63
CA MET A 14 -3.01 -4.86 -14.26
C MET A 14 -1.96 -5.94 -14.57
N ALA A 15 -1.44 -5.94 -15.80
CA ALA A 15 -0.43 -6.91 -16.22
C ALA A 15 0.86 -6.80 -15.40
N LEU A 16 1.29 -5.57 -15.10
CA LEU A 16 2.48 -5.33 -14.29
C LEU A 16 2.29 -5.77 -12.84
N VAL A 17 1.16 -5.43 -12.22
CA VAL A 17 0.85 -5.87 -10.85
C VAL A 17 0.75 -7.39 -10.79
N GLN A 18 0.08 -8.03 -11.76
CA GLN A 18 0.01 -9.48 -11.86
C GLN A 18 1.40 -10.13 -11.92
N GLN A 19 2.31 -9.55 -12.71
CA GLN A 19 3.68 -10.02 -12.81
C GLN A 19 4.47 -9.84 -11.49
N LEU A 20 4.29 -8.72 -10.80
CA LEU A 20 4.92 -8.45 -9.50
C LEU A 20 4.44 -9.43 -8.42
N THR A 21 3.16 -9.80 -8.45
CA THR A 21 2.56 -10.69 -7.46
C THR A 21 2.55 -12.16 -7.90
N LYS A 22 3.20 -12.53 -9.01
CA LYS A 22 3.10 -13.88 -9.59
C LYS A 22 3.51 -15.00 -8.63
N ASP A 23 4.49 -14.72 -7.75
CA ASP A 23 5.05 -15.68 -6.80
C ASP A 23 4.38 -15.59 -5.42
N TRP A 24 3.34 -14.76 -5.28
CA TRP A 24 2.58 -14.62 -4.04
C TRP A 24 1.53 -15.73 -3.99
N THR A 25 1.81 -16.77 -3.21
CA THR A 25 0.80 -17.80 -2.92
C THR A 25 -0.10 -17.32 -1.76
N LYS A 26 -1.41 -17.59 -1.86
CA LYS A 26 -2.38 -17.25 -0.78
C LYS A 26 -1.87 -17.74 0.58
N THR A 27 -1.43 -18.99 0.66
CA THR A 27 -0.89 -19.59 1.89
C THR A 27 0.29 -18.80 2.46
N LYS A 28 1.27 -18.44 1.64
CA LYS A 28 2.46 -17.69 2.12
C LYS A 28 2.06 -16.33 2.65
N VAL A 29 1.22 -15.59 1.92
CA VAL A 29 0.78 -14.26 2.34
C VAL A 29 -0.09 -14.32 3.59
N HIS A 30 -0.98 -15.32 3.69
CA HIS A 30 -1.79 -15.54 4.90
C HIS A 30 -0.91 -15.83 6.11
N SER A 31 0.10 -16.70 5.97
CA SER A 31 1.06 -16.98 7.04
C SER A 31 1.82 -15.73 7.47
N GLU A 32 2.32 -14.92 6.53
CA GLU A 32 3.02 -13.66 6.83
C GLU A 32 2.12 -12.69 7.63
N ILE A 33 0.85 -12.58 7.26
CA ILE A 33 -0.11 -11.70 7.95
C ILE A 33 -0.45 -12.22 9.35
N LEU A 34 -0.68 -13.52 9.50
CA LEU A 34 -0.93 -14.13 10.80
C LEU A 34 0.26 -13.94 11.73
N GLU A 35 1.49 -14.09 11.22
CA GLU A 35 2.71 -13.81 11.98
C GLU A 35 2.79 -12.36 12.47
N ILE A 36 2.38 -11.39 11.65
CA ILE A 36 2.31 -9.97 12.06
C ILE A 36 1.35 -9.80 13.23
N PHE A 37 0.11 -10.31 13.13
CA PHE A 37 -0.85 -10.20 14.23
C PHE A 37 -0.39 -10.95 15.48
N MET A 38 0.22 -12.13 15.34
CA MET A 38 0.80 -12.86 16.46
C MET A 38 1.89 -12.05 17.17
N LYS A 39 2.80 -11.40 16.43
CA LYS A 39 3.83 -10.53 17.01
C LYS A 39 3.23 -9.37 17.77
N MET A 40 2.27 -8.66 17.17
CA MET A 40 1.56 -7.56 17.84
C MET A 40 0.87 -8.03 19.14
N ARG A 41 0.29 -9.23 19.15
CA ARG A 41 -0.32 -9.83 20.36
C ARG A 41 0.70 -10.21 21.43
N MET A 42 1.89 -10.67 21.04
CA MET A 42 2.98 -10.97 21.99
C MET A 42 3.59 -9.70 22.60
N GLU A 43 3.55 -8.58 21.88
CA GLU A 43 4.06 -7.27 22.34
C GLU A 43 3.09 -6.54 23.29
N THR A 44 1.86 -7.02 23.42
CA THR A 44 0.78 -6.38 24.17
C THR A 44 0.28 -7.30 25.29
N LYS A 45 -0.13 -6.72 26.42
CA LYS A 45 -0.58 -7.48 27.60
C LYS A 45 -2.08 -7.52 27.74
N THR A 46 -2.78 -6.57 27.14
CA THR A 46 -4.24 -6.43 27.22
C THR A 46 -4.85 -6.28 25.83
N GLU A 47 -6.15 -6.58 25.70
CA GLU A 47 -6.86 -6.36 24.44
C GLU A 47 -6.90 -4.87 24.06
N GLU A 48 -6.97 -3.97 25.04
CA GLU A 48 -6.95 -2.52 24.79
C GLU A 48 -5.61 -2.05 24.22
N GLU A 49 -4.49 -2.56 24.76
CA GLU A 49 -3.16 -2.29 24.22
C GLU A 49 -3.03 -2.82 22.79
N TYR A 50 -3.56 -4.02 22.52
CA TYR A 50 -3.59 -4.60 21.19
C TYR A 50 -4.43 -3.78 20.20
N VAL A 51 -5.63 -3.34 20.59
CA VAL A 51 -6.49 -2.47 19.77
C VAL A 51 -5.80 -1.13 19.49
N SER A 52 -5.15 -0.53 20.49
CA SER A 52 -4.37 0.71 20.34
C SER A 52 -3.21 0.55 19.36
N LEU A 53 -2.49 -0.58 19.43
CA LEU A 53 -1.41 -0.91 18.52
C LEU A 53 -1.91 -1.17 17.09
N LEU A 54 -3.00 -1.91 16.93
CA LEU A 54 -3.68 -2.12 15.65
C LEU A 54 -4.10 -0.80 15.01
N LEU A 55 -4.74 0.06 15.79
CA LEU A 55 -5.20 1.37 15.32
C LEU A 55 -4.03 2.24 14.84
N THR A 56 -2.92 2.22 15.57
CA THR A 56 -1.68 2.91 15.19
C THR A 56 -1.14 2.37 13.86
N ASN A 57 -1.15 1.06 13.67
CA ASN A 57 -0.69 0.41 12.43
C ASN A 57 -1.63 0.66 11.24
N VAL A 58 -2.94 0.68 11.45
CA VAL A 58 -3.93 1.07 10.43
C VAL A 58 -3.72 2.51 10.00
N ALA A 59 -3.58 3.43 10.96
CA ALA A 59 -3.32 4.83 10.67
C ALA A 59 -2.01 4.99 9.87
N PHE A 60 -0.92 4.39 10.36
CA PHE A 60 0.38 4.44 9.68
C PHE A 60 0.31 3.90 8.26
N ALA A 61 -0.30 2.73 8.05
CA ALA A 61 -0.40 2.12 6.74
C ALA A 61 -1.29 2.94 5.79
N THR A 62 -2.38 3.51 6.29
CA THR A 62 -3.25 4.35 5.46
C THR A 62 -2.51 5.62 5.00
N GLU A 63 -1.82 6.31 5.91
CA GLU A 63 -1.02 7.48 5.56
C GLU A 63 0.16 7.13 4.64
N SER A 64 0.79 5.98 4.86
CA SER A 64 1.87 5.49 3.98
C SER A 64 1.35 5.23 2.56
N SER A 65 0.10 4.81 2.41
CA SER A 65 -0.53 4.65 1.09
C SER A 65 -0.68 5.98 0.36
N PHE A 66 -1.04 7.06 1.09
CA PHE A 66 -1.09 8.41 0.53
C PHE A 66 0.30 8.92 0.16
N ALA A 67 1.30 8.68 1.00
CA ALA A 67 2.69 9.03 0.71
C ALA A 67 3.21 8.34 -0.56
N LEU A 68 2.96 7.03 -0.70
CA LEU A 68 3.31 6.27 -1.91
C LEU A 68 2.66 6.86 -3.16
N ASN A 69 1.36 7.19 -3.09
CA ASN A 69 0.66 7.85 -4.20
C ASN A 69 1.30 9.20 -4.54
N LYS A 70 1.69 10.00 -3.53
CA LYS A 70 2.33 11.30 -3.75
C LYS A 70 3.72 11.19 -4.35
N ILE A 71 4.52 10.24 -3.90
CA ILE A 71 5.84 9.96 -4.47
C ILE A 71 5.70 9.57 -5.95
N PHE A 72 4.75 8.68 -6.27
CA PHE A 72 4.55 8.27 -7.65
C PHE A 72 3.98 9.39 -8.52
N GLU A 73 3.07 10.21 -7.98
CA GLU A 73 2.58 11.42 -8.63
C GLU A 73 3.74 12.35 -9.00
N LEU A 74 4.68 12.59 -8.08
CA LEU A 74 5.87 13.41 -8.35
C LEU A 74 6.70 12.84 -9.50
N ILE A 75 6.93 11.52 -9.54
CA ILE A 75 7.68 10.87 -10.62
C ILE A 75 6.98 11.08 -11.97
N LEU A 76 5.66 10.88 -12.03
CA LEU A 76 4.87 11.04 -13.25
C LEU A 76 4.81 12.49 -13.73
N LEU A 77 4.66 13.45 -12.82
CA LEU A 77 4.60 14.88 -13.14
C LEU A 77 5.94 15.41 -13.66
N HIS A 78 7.05 15.02 -13.05
CA HIS A 78 8.39 15.41 -13.50
C HIS A 78 8.85 14.65 -14.75
N LYS A 79 8.19 13.53 -15.09
CA LYS A 79 8.51 12.68 -16.24
C LYS A 79 9.97 12.22 -16.26
N GLN A 80 10.48 11.89 -15.09
CA GLN A 80 11.87 11.49 -14.87
C GLN A 80 11.90 10.26 -14.00
N PHE A 81 12.88 9.39 -14.25
CA PHE A 81 13.17 8.25 -13.39
C PHE A 81 14.19 8.67 -12.34
N PRO A 82 13.79 8.91 -11.08
CA PRO A 82 14.74 9.17 -10.02
C PRO A 82 15.57 7.90 -9.70
N PRO A 83 16.78 8.05 -9.15
CA PRO A 83 17.52 6.93 -8.57
C PRO A 83 16.74 6.24 -7.46
N ALA A 84 16.95 4.94 -7.27
CA ALA A 84 16.26 4.16 -6.24
C ALA A 84 16.54 4.70 -4.83
N GLU A 85 17.75 5.19 -4.58
CA GLU A 85 18.17 5.79 -3.31
C GLU A 85 17.36 7.06 -2.98
N ALA A 86 17.03 7.85 -4.00
CA ALA A 86 16.22 9.06 -3.82
C ALA A 86 14.77 8.70 -3.44
N VAL A 87 14.18 7.70 -4.10
CA VAL A 87 12.84 7.22 -3.77
C VAL A 87 12.80 6.59 -2.38
N GLN A 88 13.83 5.83 -2.01
CA GLN A 88 13.97 5.27 -0.67
C GLN A 88 14.07 6.36 0.40
N ALA A 89 14.82 7.44 0.13
CA ALA A 89 14.91 8.59 1.02
C ALA A 89 13.55 9.28 1.18
N TRP A 90 12.82 9.52 0.09
CA TRP A 90 11.47 10.12 0.15
C TRP A 90 10.48 9.27 0.95
N LEU A 91 10.53 7.94 0.80
CA LEU A 91 9.72 7.02 1.61
C LEU A 91 10.09 7.09 3.08
N THR A 92 11.38 7.13 3.40
CA THR A 92 11.88 7.22 4.77
C THR A 92 11.43 8.53 5.43
N ASP A 93 11.65 9.67 4.77
CA ASP A 93 11.18 10.98 5.24
C ASP A 93 9.66 11.04 5.44
N ALA A 94 8.90 10.39 4.55
CA ALA A 94 7.45 10.32 4.69
C ALA A 94 7.04 9.49 5.91
N HIS A 95 7.66 8.33 6.12
CA HIS A 95 7.41 7.48 7.28
C HIS A 95 7.77 8.17 8.59
N GLU A 96 8.89 8.89 8.66
CA GLU A 96 9.28 9.67 9.84
C GLU A 96 8.23 10.74 10.17
N LYS A 97 7.78 11.52 9.17
CA LYS A 97 6.72 12.52 9.35
C LYS A 97 5.40 11.91 9.80
N ILE A 98 5.03 10.74 9.27
CA ILE A 98 3.82 10.03 9.71
C ILE A 98 4.00 9.61 11.17
N GLN A 99 5.15 9.03 11.54
CA GLN A 99 5.45 8.61 12.92
C GLN A 99 5.33 9.77 13.92
N GLU A 100 5.83 10.95 13.59
CA GLU A 100 5.69 12.14 14.42
C GLU A 100 4.23 12.55 14.62
N GLN A 101 3.37 12.33 13.62
CA GLN A 101 1.95 12.70 13.64
C GLN A 101 1.04 11.59 14.20
N LEU A 102 1.54 10.36 14.37
CA LEU A 102 0.76 9.20 14.81
C LEU A 102 -0.05 9.44 16.09
N PRO A 103 0.46 10.12 17.14
CA PRO A 103 -0.32 10.38 18.34
C PRO A 103 -1.63 11.14 18.06
N THR A 104 -1.60 12.09 17.12
CA THR A 104 -2.77 12.87 16.70
C THR A 104 -3.66 12.08 15.75
N LEU A 105 -3.05 11.39 14.77
CA LEU A 105 -3.78 10.58 13.78
C LEU A 105 -4.55 9.45 14.45
N ARG A 106 -3.98 8.79 15.47
CA ARG A 106 -4.62 7.68 16.18
C ARG A 106 -6.01 8.05 16.67
N GLU A 107 -6.20 9.24 17.25
CA GLU A 107 -7.51 9.67 17.74
C GLU A 107 -8.50 9.97 16.60
N VAL A 108 -8.02 10.42 15.44
CA VAL A 108 -8.85 10.61 14.23
C VAL A 108 -9.34 9.25 13.73
N TYR A 109 -8.45 8.28 13.60
CA TYR A 109 -8.81 6.94 13.16
C TYR A 109 -9.70 6.23 14.20
N ARG A 110 -9.47 6.42 15.51
CA ARG A 110 -10.37 5.87 16.56
C ARG A 110 -11.81 6.31 16.33
N LYS A 111 -12.01 7.62 16.13
CA LYS A 111 -13.34 8.19 15.86
C LYS A 111 -13.96 7.64 14.56
N HIS A 112 -13.15 7.40 13.54
CA HIS A 112 -13.62 6.84 12.28
C HIS A 112 -14.14 5.40 12.43
N PHE A 113 -13.42 4.55 13.18
CA PHE A 113 -13.84 3.17 13.42
C PHE A 113 -14.98 3.04 14.44
N GLY A 114 -15.11 4.03 15.32
CA GLY A 114 -16.10 4.09 16.39
C GLY A 114 -15.83 3.09 17.52
N ASP A 115 -16.51 3.29 18.65
CA ASP A 115 -16.36 2.43 19.84
C ASP A 115 -17.39 1.28 19.89
N GLU A 116 -18.29 1.20 18.91
CA GLU A 116 -19.38 0.22 18.90
C GLU A 116 -19.02 -1.06 18.11
N GLY A 117 -19.19 -2.22 18.76
CA GLY A 117 -18.98 -3.56 18.20
C GLY A 117 -17.55 -4.09 18.35
N ASN A 118 -17.21 -5.13 17.57
CA ASN A 118 -15.89 -5.78 17.62
C ASN A 118 -14.84 -4.93 16.86
N ILE A 119 -14.42 -3.82 17.46
CA ILE A 119 -13.43 -2.87 16.89
C ILE A 119 -12.13 -3.58 16.51
N LYS A 120 -11.68 -4.53 17.33
CA LYS A 120 -10.52 -5.39 17.04
C LYS A 120 -10.64 -6.03 15.66
N ARG A 121 -11.74 -6.74 15.41
CA ARG A 121 -11.96 -7.42 14.13
C ARG A 121 -12.05 -6.43 12.96
N LYS A 122 -12.69 -5.28 13.15
CA LYS A 122 -12.76 -4.22 12.13
C LYS A 122 -11.37 -3.72 11.76
N LEU A 123 -10.50 -3.48 12.74
CA LEU A 123 -9.13 -3.01 12.53
C LEU A 123 -8.27 -4.06 11.85
N GLU A 124 -8.33 -5.33 12.29
CA GLU A 124 -7.59 -6.43 11.65
C GLU A 124 -7.99 -6.59 10.18
N LEU A 125 -9.30 -6.60 9.88
CA LEU A 125 -9.81 -6.69 8.51
C LEU A 125 -9.45 -5.47 7.65
N SER A 126 -9.32 -4.29 8.25
CA SER A 126 -8.95 -3.06 7.53
C SER A 126 -7.44 -2.98 7.30
N TYR A 127 -6.64 -3.50 8.22
CA TYR A 127 -5.18 -3.43 8.14
C TYR A 127 -4.61 -4.29 7.00
N CYS A 128 -5.06 -5.55 6.89
CA CYS A 128 -4.55 -6.50 5.89
C CYS A 128 -4.53 -5.97 4.45
N PRO A 129 -5.65 -5.49 3.88
CA PRO A 129 -5.68 -5.05 2.48
C PRO A 129 -4.82 -3.80 2.26
N VAL A 130 -4.77 -2.88 3.23
CA VAL A 130 -3.96 -1.66 3.13
C VAL A 130 -2.47 -2.01 3.16
N LEU A 131 -2.06 -2.91 4.07
CA LEU A 131 -0.69 -3.39 4.17
C LEU A 131 -0.21 -4.03 2.85
N LEU A 132 -1.01 -4.94 2.29
CA LEU A 132 -0.65 -5.60 1.03
C LEU A 132 -0.68 -4.64 -0.16
N SER A 133 -1.67 -3.75 -0.23
CA SER A 133 -1.73 -2.73 -1.28
C SER A 133 -0.48 -1.84 -1.24
N ASN A 134 -0.01 -1.44 -0.06
CA ASN A 134 1.21 -0.65 0.07
C ASN A 134 2.46 -1.41 -0.38
N ARG A 135 2.57 -2.70 -0.06
CA ARG A 135 3.66 -3.55 -0.54
C ARG A 135 3.66 -3.61 -2.07
N ILE A 136 2.51 -3.88 -2.69
CA ILE A 136 2.35 -3.90 -4.15
C ILE A 136 2.73 -2.55 -4.77
N LYS A 137 2.25 -1.44 -4.20
CA LYS A 137 2.57 -0.08 -4.68
C LYS A 137 4.06 0.22 -4.58
N THR A 138 4.69 -0.17 -3.48
CA THR A 138 6.13 0.02 -3.26
C THR A 138 6.92 -0.75 -4.32
N ASP A 139 6.64 -2.05 -4.47
CA ASP A 139 7.27 -2.90 -5.47
C ASP A 139 7.05 -2.37 -6.89
N PHE A 140 5.84 -1.87 -7.18
CA PHE A 140 5.52 -1.25 -8.46
C PHE A 140 6.36 0.01 -8.72
N ILE A 141 6.47 0.91 -7.75
CA ILE A 141 7.25 2.15 -7.90
C ILE A 141 8.74 1.83 -8.11
N PHE A 142 9.30 0.88 -7.35
CA PHE A 142 10.69 0.47 -7.53
C PHE A 142 10.91 -0.25 -8.87
N ALA A 143 9.97 -1.09 -9.30
CA ALA A 143 10.01 -1.68 -10.63
C ALA A 143 9.87 -0.63 -11.74
N PHE A 144 9.08 0.43 -11.52
CA PHE A 144 8.87 1.52 -12.46
C PHE A 144 10.17 2.31 -12.74
N ILE A 145 10.93 2.61 -11.69
CA ILE A 145 12.18 3.39 -11.79
C ILE A 145 13.41 2.54 -12.13
N HIS A 146 13.32 1.22 -11.98
CA HIS A 146 14.45 0.30 -12.22
C HIS A 146 14.96 0.42 -13.66
N GLU A 147 16.28 0.57 -13.83
CA GLU A 147 16.93 0.88 -15.11
C GLU A 147 16.51 -0.06 -16.25
N GLN A 148 16.45 -1.36 -15.99
CA GLN A 148 16.05 -2.38 -16.97
C GLN A 148 14.61 -2.23 -17.48
N ASN A 149 13.73 -1.59 -16.70
CA ASN A 149 12.33 -1.41 -17.03
C ASN A 149 12.02 -0.03 -17.61
N GLN A 150 12.92 0.96 -17.46
CA GLN A 150 12.66 2.35 -17.84
C GLN A 150 12.21 2.50 -19.29
N SER A 151 12.78 1.74 -20.23
CA SER A 151 12.38 1.79 -21.63
C SER A 151 10.90 1.43 -21.83
N MET A 152 10.38 0.46 -21.08
CA MET A 152 8.98 0.04 -21.14
C MET A 152 8.09 0.98 -20.33
N MET A 153 8.58 1.48 -19.20
CA MET A 153 7.81 2.33 -18.27
C MET A 153 7.67 3.78 -18.76
N LYS A 154 8.51 4.22 -19.70
CA LYS A 154 8.52 5.60 -20.22
C LYS A 154 7.17 6.02 -20.82
N ASP A 155 6.41 5.07 -21.35
CA ASP A 155 5.12 5.34 -21.96
C ASP A 155 4.08 5.89 -20.96
N PHE A 156 4.22 5.56 -19.67
CA PHE A 156 3.37 6.14 -18.62
C PHE A 156 3.53 7.66 -18.49
N PHE A 157 4.66 8.25 -18.89
CA PHE A 157 4.83 9.72 -18.91
C PHE A 157 4.01 10.42 -19.99
N HIS A 158 3.44 9.66 -20.93
CA HIS A 158 2.51 10.16 -21.95
C HIS A 158 1.04 9.97 -21.55
N ALA A 159 0.75 9.21 -20.50
CA ALA A 159 -0.57 9.07 -19.93
C ALA A 159 -0.93 10.24 -19.00
N ASP A 160 -2.22 10.42 -18.70
CA ASP A 160 -2.66 11.29 -17.62
C ASP A 160 -2.18 10.72 -16.27
N PRO A 161 -1.34 11.43 -15.50
CA PRO A 161 -0.88 10.97 -14.19
C PRO A 161 -2.01 10.54 -13.27
N LYS A 162 -3.16 11.23 -13.32
CA LYS A 162 -4.32 10.90 -12.50
C LYS A 162 -4.87 9.52 -12.84
N ALA A 163 -5.01 9.21 -14.13
CA ALA A 163 -5.46 7.89 -14.58
C ALA A 163 -4.50 6.77 -14.14
N VAL A 164 -3.19 7.01 -14.19
CA VAL A 164 -2.17 6.04 -13.75
C VAL A 164 -2.25 5.80 -12.23
N LEU A 165 -2.40 6.86 -11.44
CA LEU A 165 -2.52 6.78 -9.99
C LEU A 165 -3.80 6.05 -9.56
N GLU A 166 -4.94 6.37 -10.19
CA GLU A 166 -6.22 5.71 -9.95
C GLU A 166 -6.15 4.22 -10.30
N ALA A 167 -5.57 3.88 -11.47
CA ALA A 167 -5.37 2.51 -11.88
C ALA A 167 -4.53 1.73 -10.87
N LEU A 168 -3.37 2.27 -10.46
CA LEU A 168 -2.50 1.63 -9.48
C LEU A 168 -3.21 1.45 -8.13
N HIS A 169 -3.96 2.45 -7.67
CA HIS A 169 -4.70 2.36 -6.42
C HIS A 169 -5.76 1.25 -6.46
N HIS A 170 -6.62 1.23 -7.48
CA HIS A 170 -7.69 0.25 -7.59
C HIS A 170 -7.15 -1.16 -7.80
N ILE A 171 -6.16 -1.32 -8.68
CA ILE A 171 -5.61 -2.64 -9.03
C ILE A 171 -4.82 -3.22 -7.86
N SER A 172 -3.98 -2.43 -7.17
CA SER A 172 -3.28 -2.92 -5.97
C SER A 172 -4.26 -3.33 -4.86
N GLY A 173 -5.35 -2.57 -4.66
CA GLY A 173 -6.41 -2.93 -3.71
C GLY A 173 -7.18 -4.20 -4.11
N PHE A 174 -7.46 -4.37 -5.41
CA PHE A 174 -8.11 -5.56 -5.94
C PHE A 174 -7.25 -6.82 -5.72
N PHE A 175 -5.96 -6.79 -6.09
CA PHE A 175 -5.05 -7.93 -5.88
C PHE A 175 -4.86 -8.22 -4.39
N ALA A 176 -4.68 -7.21 -3.55
CA ALA A 176 -4.61 -7.38 -2.10
C ALA A 176 -5.85 -8.13 -1.58
N SER A 177 -7.04 -7.71 -1.99
CA SER A 177 -8.31 -8.33 -1.58
C SER A 177 -8.45 -9.77 -2.08
N MET A 178 -8.07 -10.04 -3.33
CA MET A 178 -8.12 -11.37 -3.93
C MET A 178 -7.18 -12.36 -3.21
N ILE A 179 -5.99 -11.89 -2.84
CA ILE A 179 -5.01 -12.70 -2.10
C ILE A 179 -5.51 -12.98 -0.68
N LEU A 180 -6.19 -12.03 -0.05
CA LEU A 180 -6.78 -12.15 1.29
C LEU A 180 -8.09 -12.93 1.34
N GLU A 181 -8.71 -13.20 0.21
CA GLU A 181 -9.96 -13.96 0.15
C GLU A 181 -9.82 -15.31 0.87
N GLY A 182 -10.67 -15.54 1.86
CA GLY A 182 -10.67 -16.76 2.69
C GLY A 182 -9.73 -16.70 3.90
N ILE A 183 -9.10 -15.57 4.20
CA ILE A 183 -8.25 -15.44 5.39
C ILE A 183 -9.10 -15.48 6.67
N GLU A 184 -8.78 -16.40 7.57
CA GLU A 184 -9.35 -16.47 8.92
C GLU A 184 -8.39 -15.81 9.91
N LEU A 185 -8.72 -14.58 10.33
CA LEU A 185 -7.97 -13.91 11.41
C LEU A 185 -8.46 -14.45 12.76
N ILE A 186 -7.52 -14.67 13.68
CA ILE A 186 -7.71 -15.33 14.99
C ILE A 186 -8.19 -14.34 16.05
#